data_AF-A0A2E1ADI4-F1
#
_entry.id   AF-A0A2E1ADI4-F1
#
_cell.length_a   1.000
_cell.length_b   1.000
_cell.length_c   1.000
_cell.angle_alpha   90.00
_cell.angle_beta   90.00
_cell.angle_gamma   90.00
#
_symmetry.space_group_name_H-M   'P 1'
#
loop_
_entity.id
_entity.type
_entity.pdbx_description
1 polymer ?
#
loop_
_entity_poly.entity_id
_entity_poly.type
_entity_poly.pdbx_seq_one_letter_code
_entity_poly.pdbx_strand_id
1 'polypeptide(L)'
;MTMLISLLMWALQIYSFVLVARALMTWIPNLDYSNPIVRFLINVTEPVLRPVRQMLPSNSGADFSPLIVLVGIMLIRMVLGQIVWSF
;
A
#
# COMPACT_ATOMS: atom_id res chain seq x y z
N MET A 1 -15.32 -0.74 20.96
CA MET A 1 -14.92 -1.65 19.84
C MET A 1 -14.83 -0.90 18.52
N THR A 2 -15.81 -0.05 18.19
CA THR A 2 -15.82 0.77 16.97
C THR A 2 -14.64 1.75 16.82
N MET A 3 -14.20 2.40 17.91
CA MET A 3 -13.07 3.35 17.87
C MET A 3 -11.77 2.72 17.35
N LEU A 4 -11.44 1.49 17.78
CA LEU A 4 -10.24 0.78 17.33
C LEU A 4 -10.33 0.46 15.83
N ILE A 5 -11.50 0.03 15.37
CA ILE A 5 -11.73 -0.26 13.94
C ILE A 5 -11.62 1.02 13.11
N SER A 6 -12.18 2.14 13.59
CA SER A 6 -12.05 3.43 12.93
C SER A 6 -10.61 3.90 12.83
N LEU A 7 -9.81 3.74 13.89
CA LEU A 7 -8.38 4.05 13.86
C LEU A 7 -7.64 3.20 12.82
N LEU A 8 -7.93 1.90 12.76
CA LEU A 8 -7.37 0.99 11.76
C LEU A 8 -7.78 1.39 10.33
N MET A 9 -9.04 1.79 10.11
CA MET A 9 -9.51 2.28 8.81
C MET A 9 -8.74 3.53 8.36
N TRP A 10 -8.47 4.46 9.27
CA TRP A 10 -7.64 5.63 8.97
C TRP A 10 -6.20 5.25 8.65
N ALA A 11 -5.59 4.34 9.42
CA ALA A 11 -4.24 3.87 9.16
C ALA A 11 -4.12 3.18 7.78
N LEU A 12 -5.07 2.32 7.43
CA LEU A 12 -5.14 1.67 6.11
C LEU A 12 -5.32 2.69 4.99
N GLN A 13 -6.10 3.75 5.21
CA GLN A 13 -6.27 4.83 4.24
C GLN A 13 -4.96 5.60 4.02
N ILE A 14 -4.25 5.96 5.09
CA ILE A 14 -2.94 6.62 5.00
C ILE A 14 -1.95 5.71 4.27
N TYR A 15 -1.89 4.44 4.64
CA TYR A 15 -1.01 3.47 3.99
C TYR A 15 -1.34 3.28 2.50
N SER A 16 -2.62 3.39 2.10
CA SER A 16 -3.01 3.40 0.69
C SER A 16 -2.40 4.57 -0.07
N PHE A 17 -2.37 5.77 0.51
CA PHE A 17 -1.70 6.92 -0.12
C PHE A 17 -0.18 6.71 -0.22
N VAL A 18 0.44 6.10 0.79
CA VAL A 18 1.86 5.73 0.76
C VAL A 18 2.16 4.75 -0.38
N LEU A 19 1.28 3.76 -0.62
CA LEU A 19 1.39 2.82 -1.74
C LEU A 19 1.22 3.50 -3.10
N VAL A 20 0.29 4.45 -3.21
CA VAL A 20 0.13 5.26 -4.44
C VAL A 20 1.40 6.05 -4.71
N ALA A 21 1.96 6.72 -3.69
CA ALA A 21 3.24 7.41 -3.83
C ALA A 21 4.36 6.44 -4.25
N ARG A 22 4.40 5.22 -3.67
CA ARG A 22 5.35 4.17 -4.03
C ARG A 22 5.24 3.72 -5.49
N ALA A 23 4.02 3.59 -6.01
CA ALA A 23 3.78 3.29 -7.42
C ALA A 23 4.22 4.45 -8.33
N LEU A 24 3.86 5.69 -7.99
CA LEU A 24 4.23 6.87 -8.77
C LEU A 24 5.75 7.05 -8.88
N MET A 25 6.51 6.69 -7.84
CA MET A 25 7.98 6.73 -7.89
C MET A 25 8.57 5.91 -9.05
N THR A 26 7.89 4.85 -9.50
CA THR A 26 8.36 4.04 -10.65
C THR A 26 8.23 4.74 -11.99
N TRP A 27 7.41 5.79 -12.08
CA TRP A 27 7.20 6.59 -13.29
C TRP A 27 8.05 7.86 -13.35
N ILE A 28 8.79 8.16 -12.28
CA ILE A 28 9.67 9.33 -12.22
C ILE A 28 11.05 8.92 -12.76
N PRO A 29 11.45 9.37 -13.96
CA PRO A 29 12.79 9.11 -14.46
C PRO A 29 13.83 9.84 -13.60
N ASN A 30 14.99 9.21 -13.39
CA ASN A 30 16.11 9.77 -12.61
C ASN A 30 15.76 10.14 -11.16
N LEU A 31 14.82 9.43 -10.53
CA LEU A 31 14.47 9.62 -9.12
C LEU A 31 15.71 9.42 -8.22
N ASP A 32 15.94 10.35 -7.31
CA ASP A 32 17.01 10.26 -6.31
C ASP A 32 16.62 9.35 -5.13
N TYR A 33 17.17 8.13 -5.11
CA TYR A 33 16.98 7.15 -4.03
C TYR A 33 17.76 7.48 -2.75
N SER A 34 18.61 8.51 -2.74
CA SER A 34 19.23 9.02 -1.52
C SER A 34 18.28 9.92 -0.72
N ASN A 35 17.24 10.45 -1.36
CA ASN A 35 16.25 11.30 -0.70
C ASN A 35 15.57 10.57 0.48
N PRO A 36 15.58 11.15 1.69
CA PRO A 36 14.98 10.54 2.88
C PRO A 36 13.51 10.15 2.71
N ILE A 37 12.73 10.93 1.94
CA ILE A 37 11.31 10.65 1.69
C ILE A 37 11.16 9.40 0.82
N VAL A 38 11.97 9.27 -0.23
CA VAL A 38 11.97 8.08 -1.10
C VAL A 38 12.36 6.84 -0.31
N ARG A 39 13.41 6.93 0.52
CA ARG A 39 13.83 5.81 1.40
C ARG A 39 12.76 5.44 2.40
N PHE A 40 12.09 6.43 3.00
CA PHE A 40 10.99 6.19 3.92
C PHE A 40 9.85 5.42 3.23
N LEU A 41 9.41 5.87 2.05
CA LEU A 41 8.37 5.19 1.28
C LEU A 41 8.76 3.75 0.94
N ILE A 42 10.00 3.51 0.52
CA ILE A 42 10.52 2.16 0.25
C ILE A 42 10.48 1.32 1.53
N ASN A 43 11.07 1.79 2.62
CA ASN A 43 11.21 1.03 3.86
C ASN A 43 9.86 0.66 4.49
N VAL A 44 8.88 1.55 4.42
CA VAL A 44 7.54 1.31 4.97
C VAL A 44 6.72 0.36 4.10
N THR A 45 6.92 0.36 2.78
CA THR A 45 6.12 -0.46 1.86
C THR A 45 6.74 -1.82 1.53
N GLU A 46 8.07 -1.93 1.53
CA GLU A 46 8.79 -3.13 1.10
C GLU A 46 8.45 -4.41 1.89
N PRO A 47 8.22 -4.39 3.22
CA PRO A 47 7.82 -5.60 3.95
C PRO A 47 6.53 -6.24 3.41
N VAL A 48 5.61 -5.42 2.88
CA VAL A 48 4.34 -5.89 2.31
C VAL A 48 4.46 -6.12 0.80
N LEU A 49 5.18 -5.26 0.08
CA LEU A 49 5.32 -5.35 -1.37
C LEU A 49 6.24 -6.50 -1.80
N ARG A 50 7.33 -6.76 -1.09
CA ARG A 50 8.30 -7.82 -1.44
C ARG A 50 7.66 -9.20 -1.60
N PRO A 51 6.86 -9.72 -0.65
CA PRO A 51 6.23 -11.04 -0.81
C PRO A 51 5.23 -11.03 -1.97
N VAL A 52 4.45 -9.96 -2.15
CA VAL A 52 3.50 -9.84 -3.26
C VAL A 52 4.23 -9.80 -4.61
N ARG A 53 5.35 -9.09 -4.69
CA ARG A 53 6.19 -9.02 -5.89
C ARG A 53 6.78 -10.37 -6.26
N GLN A 54 7.15 -11.19 -5.28
CA GLN A 54 7.67 -12.55 -5.51
C GLN A 54 6.60 -13.52 -6.05
N MET A 55 5.32 -13.24 -5.81
CA MET A 55 4.20 -14.02 -6.36
C MET A 55 3.86 -13.64 -7.80
N LEU A 56 4.34 -12.49 -8.28
CA LEU A 56 4.06 -12.02 -9.63
C LEU A 56 5.06 -12.60 -10.64
N PRO A 57 4.62 -12.83 -11.89
CA PRO A 57 5.53 -13.20 -12.96
C PRO A 57 6.60 -12.11 -13.15
N SER A 58 7.87 -12.52 -13.23
CA SER A 58 9.03 -11.63 -13.38
C SER A 58 9.05 -10.75 -14.64
N ASN A 59 8.08 -10.93 -15.54
CA ASN A 59 8.08 -10.34 -16.88
C ASN A 59 7.28 -9.02 -16.95
N SER A 60 6.74 -8.53 -15.84
CA SER A 60 6.12 -7.22 -15.80
C SER A 60 7.20 -6.13 -15.77
N GLY A 61 7.39 -5.42 -16.89
CA GLY A 61 8.34 -4.30 -16.99
C GLY A 61 8.09 -3.12 -16.02
N ALA A 62 7.03 -3.18 -15.20
CA ALA A 62 6.73 -2.27 -14.11
C ALA A 62 6.29 -3.04 -12.85
N ASP A 63 6.51 -2.45 -11.67
CA ASP A 63 6.11 -3.05 -10.39
C ASP A 63 4.61 -2.88 -10.14
N PHE A 64 3.82 -3.92 -10.44
CA PHE A 64 2.38 -3.95 -10.17
C PHE A 64 2.03 -4.37 -8.73
N SER A 65 3.01 -4.71 -7.89
CA SER A 65 2.75 -5.13 -6.51
C SER A 65 1.98 -4.08 -5.68
N PRO A 66 2.20 -2.74 -5.82
CA PRO A 66 1.41 -1.76 -5.07
C PRO A 66 -0.07 -1.79 -5.41
N LEU A 67 -0.42 -2.06 -6.67
CA LEU A 67 -1.80 -2.14 -7.12
C LEU A 67 -2.51 -3.34 -6.47
N ILE A 68 -1.83 -4.48 -6.41
CA ILE A 68 -2.38 -5.69 -5.77
C ILE A 68 -2.60 -5.46 -4.27
N VAL A 69 -1.64 -4.83 -3.59
CA VAL A 69 -1.79 -4.51 -2.17
C VAL A 69 -2.93 -3.49 -1.94
N LEU A 70 -3.08 -2.49 -2.82
CA LEU A 70 -4.18 -1.54 -2.76
C LEU A 70 -5.55 -2.23 -2.86
N VAL A 71 -5.70 -3.18 -3.79
CA VAL A 71 -6.92 -3.99 -3.91
C VAL A 71 -7.16 -4.78 -2.63
N GLY A 72 -6.13 -5.41 -2.07
CA GLY A 72 -6.23 -6.12 -0.79
C GLY A 72 -6.70 -5.21 0.35
N ILE A 73 -6.14 -4.01 0.47
CA ILE A 73 -6.55 -3.03 1.48
C ILE A 73 -8.00 -2.59 1.27
N MET A 74 -8.43 -2.37 0.01
CA MET A 74 -9.81 -2.00 -0.29
C MET A 74 -10.80 -3.07 0.18
N LEU A 75 -10.50 -4.35 -0.07
CA LEU A 75 -11.33 -5.46 0.40
C LEU A 75 -11.38 -5.52 1.93
N ILE A 76 -10.23 -5.39 2.61
CA ILE A 76 -10.16 -5.36 4.08
C ILE A 76 -11.01 -4.22 4.64
N ARG A 77 -10.89 -3.01 4.08
CA ARG A 77 -11.66 -1.84 4.52
C ARG A 77 -13.16 -2.01 4.28
N MET A 78 -13.56 -2.67 3.19
CA MET A 78 -14.97 -2.98 2.93
C MET A 78 -15.54 -3.87 4.04
N VAL A 79 -14.84 -4.95 4.39
CA VAL A 79 -15.25 -5.87 5.46
C VAL A 79 -15.30 -5.16 6.82
N LEU A 80 -14.24 -4.40 7.16
CA LEU A 80 -14.21 -3.63 8.41
C LEU A 80 -15.33 -2.59 8.48
N GLY A 81 -15.64 -1.93 7.35
CA GLY A 81 -16.75 -0.99 7.25
C GLY A 81 -18.09 -1.65 7.56
N GLN A 82 -18.37 -2.81 6.96
CA GLN A 82 -19.61 -3.55 7.24
C GLN A 82 -19.75 -3.87 8.74
N ILE A 83 -18.66 -4.28 9.40
CA ILE A 83 -18.64 -4.57 10.84
C ILE A 83 -18.93 -3.31 11.66
N VAL A 84 -18.49 -2.12 11.23
CA VAL A 84 -18.76 -0.87 11.96
C VAL A 84 -20.21 -0.44 11.81
N TRP A 85 -20.81 -0.59 10.62
CA TRP A 85 -22.19 -0.19 10.35
C TRP A 85 -23.24 -1.21 10.84
N SER A 86 -22.83 -2.44 11.18
CA SER A 86 -23.73 -3.50 11.66
C SER A 86 -24.10 -3.41 13.14
N PHE A 87 -23.51 -2.47 13.89
CA PHE A 87 -23.81 -2.18 15.31
C PHE A 87 -24.36 -0.76 15.45
#